data_AF-A0A971QAR8-F1
#
_entry.id   AF-A0A971QAR8-F1
#
_cell.length_a   1.000
_cell.length_b   1.000
_cell.length_c   1.000
_cell.angle_alpha   90.00
_cell.angle_beta   90.00
_cell.angle_gamma   90.00
#
_symmetry.space_group_name_H-M   'P 1'
#
loop_
_entity.id
_entity.type
_entity.pdbx_description
1 polymer ?
#
loop_
_entity_poly.entity_id
_entity_poly.type
_entity_poly.pdbx_seq_one_letter_code
_entity_poly.pdbx_strand_id
1 'polypeptide(L)'
;MGYAGNAKGTSLTLHNPVARAPGSLGTSLTLHNPVARAPGSLGTSLTLHNPVACAPGLLLGRLVRMVCWVGWFAWFVEAVYCGGVSGAFMNRQFTRSVETAWSARAPLRASGVTDALRLINGEADGFPGLVIEQLGDVLIAQVHEQGSLASRGPTGKLPVHRAATIRERRGKLSNGVAPACPPWWASRRCGSGATGDSECYLDETAIRQVAEEILRRTGARAVYRKFFVRDRGGLSRDTDTAHRDPQPWLGEPVEAERAITEHGLRYIVRPYAGFAVGLFLDHRDNRLRIRERAAGRRVLNAFSYTGAFSVAAAAGSAASVSSVDLSKRYLEWSRENFAANGLDQSGHWFFCSDIFEFYKRAERQGRRFDLVILDPPTFSRPSQGRRAFVLAERLDELVAGAVRLLDPGGEILLASNQRDLPLARLEESLLAAAGRRSCTILERPPLPADFAGDADYAKSVIVRYG
;
A
#
# COMPACT_ATOMS: atom_id res chain seq x y z
N MET A 1 41.86 -37.79 8.98
CA MET A 1 42.66 -36.58 9.29
C MET A 1 43.48 -36.23 8.07
N GLY A 2 43.36 -34.99 7.59
CA GLY A 2 44.13 -34.44 6.47
C GLY A 2 43.62 -33.03 6.20
N TYR A 3 44.35 -32.01 6.69
CA TYR A 3 44.08 -30.59 6.48
C TYR A 3 45.03 -30.05 5.41
N ALA A 4 44.50 -29.53 4.32
CA ALA A 4 45.24 -28.66 3.40
C ALA A 4 44.63 -27.26 3.51
N GLY A 5 45.28 -26.40 4.30
CA GLY A 5 44.93 -24.99 4.39
C GLY A 5 45.57 -24.22 3.25
N ASN A 6 44.77 -23.52 2.46
CA ASN A 6 45.26 -22.46 1.59
C ASN A 6 44.71 -21.13 2.11
N ALA A 7 45.60 -20.31 2.66
CA ALA A 7 45.29 -19.01 3.22
C ALA A 7 45.08 -18.00 2.09
N LYS A 8 43.83 -17.86 1.63
CA LYS A 8 43.19 -16.67 1.03
C LYS A 8 41.88 -17.13 0.34
N GLY A 9 40.78 -17.09 1.07
CA GLY A 9 39.44 -17.44 0.58
C GLY A 9 38.67 -18.33 1.56
N THR A 10 37.70 -17.77 2.26
CA THR A 10 36.88 -18.44 3.28
C THR A 10 35.75 -19.26 2.64
N SER A 11 36.01 -20.54 2.36
CA SER A 11 34.97 -21.56 2.19
C SER A 11 35.37 -22.84 2.92
N LEU A 12 34.49 -23.40 3.74
CA LEU A 12 34.70 -24.69 4.39
C LEU A 12 33.71 -25.69 3.77
N THR A 13 34.22 -26.68 3.05
CA THR A 13 33.41 -27.74 2.43
C THR A 13 33.64 -29.03 3.20
N LEU A 14 32.60 -29.58 3.85
CA LEU A 14 32.64 -30.86 4.55
C LEU A 14 32.00 -31.94 3.69
N HIS A 15 32.77 -32.94 3.29
CA HIS A 15 32.27 -34.17 2.67
C HIS A 15 32.18 -35.27 3.74
N ASN A 16 30.99 -35.79 3.99
CA ASN A 16 30.80 -37.02 4.77
C ASN A 16 30.25 -38.11 3.85
N PRO A 17 30.92 -39.26 3.65
CA PRO A 17 30.44 -40.33 2.80
C PRO A 17 29.45 -41.18 3.61
N VAL A 18 28.19 -40.76 3.67
CA VAL A 18 27.11 -41.64 4.16
C VAL A 18 26.14 -41.91 3.02
N ALA A 19 25.92 -43.21 2.78
CA ALA A 19 25.22 -43.78 1.64
C ALA A 19 23.80 -43.21 1.44
N ARG A 20 23.43 -42.98 0.17
CA ARG A 20 22.09 -42.60 -0.26
C ARG A 20 21.09 -43.69 0.12
N ALA A 21 20.07 -43.36 0.90
CA ALA A 21 18.87 -44.18 1.01
C ALA A 21 18.00 -44.01 -0.27
N PRO A 22 17.42 -45.09 -0.83
CA PRO A 22 16.57 -44.98 -2.02
C PRO A 22 15.33 -44.13 -1.70
N GLY A 23 15.06 -43.10 -2.52
CA GLY A 23 13.91 -42.20 -2.34
C GLY A 23 14.23 -40.83 -1.70
N SER A 24 15.48 -40.56 -1.32
CA SER A 24 15.88 -39.22 -0.85
C SER A 24 16.26 -38.31 -2.01
N LEU A 25 15.45 -37.27 -2.27
CA LEU A 25 15.79 -36.19 -3.18
C LEU A 25 16.82 -35.28 -2.50
N GLY A 26 18.05 -35.28 -3.00
CA GLY A 26 19.13 -34.45 -2.48
C GLY A 26 18.81 -32.96 -2.63
N THR A 27 18.68 -32.27 -1.51
CA THR A 27 18.57 -30.81 -1.44
C THR A 27 19.89 -30.23 -0.95
N SER A 28 20.42 -29.24 -1.67
CA SER A 28 21.55 -28.43 -1.21
C SER A 28 20.99 -27.29 -0.34
N LEU A 29 21.49 -27.14 0.89
CA LEU A 29 21.07 -26.11 1.83
C LEU A 29 22.22 -25.09 1.99
N THR A 30 21.98 -23.83 1.62
CA THR A 30 22.94 -22.74 1.86
C THR A 30 22.43 -21.87 3.01
N LEU A 31 23.21 -21.76 4.08
CA LEU A 31 22.89 -20.98 5.28
C LEU A 31 23.91 -19.85 5.47
N HIS A 32 23.43 -18.69 5.91
CA HIS A 32 24.27 -17.58 6.34
C HIS A 32 24.18 -17.44 7.87
N ASN A 33 25.34 -17.48 8.54
CA ASN A 33 25.42 -17.28 9.99
C ASN A 33 25.63 -15.79 10.30
N PRO A 34 24.71 -15.12 11.03
CA PRO A 34 24.86 -13.71 11.38
C PRO A 34 25.72 -13.47 12.64
N VAL A 35 26.21 -14.51 13.33
CA VAL A 35 26.94 -14.32 14.60
C VAL A 35 28.44 -14.61 14.45
N ALA A 36 29.20 -13.54 14.22
CA ALA A 36 30.63 -13.50 14.46
C ALA A 36 30.94 -12.42 15.53
N ARG A 37 30.79 -12.78 16.81
CA ARG A 37 31.22 -11.94 17.94
C ARG A 37 32.67 -12.25 18.29
N ALA A 38 33.62 -11.82 17.47
CA ALA A 38 35.01 -11.64 17.88
C ALA A 38 35.71 -10.66 16.91
N PRO A 39 36.52 -9.69 17.40
CA PRO A 39 37.17 -8.72 16.52
C PRO A 39 38.19 -9.42 15.63
N GLY A 40 37.96 -9.40 14.31
CA GLY A 40 38.87 -9.96 13.29
C GLY A 40 38.33 -11.12 12.44
N SER A 41 37.07 -11.51 12.55
CA SER A 41 36.50 -12.60 11.76
C SER A 41 35.66 -12.11 10.57
N LEU A 42 36.01 -12.59 9.36
CA LEU A 42 35.22 -12.44 8.13
C LEU A 42 34.02 -13.38 8.19
N GLY A 43 32.81 -12.85 7.93
CA GLY A 43 31.57 -13.63 7.92
C GLY A 43 31.67 -14.87 7.04
N THR A 44 31.22 -16.01 7.56
CA THR A 44 31.35 -17.32 6.89
C THR A 44 29.97 -17.83 6.50
N SER A 45 29.77 -18.11 5.21
CA SER A 45 28.62 -18.84 4.68
C SER A 45 28.84 -20.33 4.90
N LEU A 46 27.85 -21.05 5.40
CA LEU A 46 27.91 -22.50 5.58
C LEU A 46 26.96 -23.17 4.57
N THR A 47 27.50 -23.90 3.61
CA THR A 47 26.72 -24.69 2.65
C THR A 47 26.79 -26.16 3.05
N LEU A 48 25.65 -26.76 3.36
CA LEU A 48 25.52 -28.19 3.64
C LEU A 48 25.01 -28.91 2.40
N HIS A 49 25.75 -29.92 1.95
CA HIS A 49 25.46 -30.69 0.73
C HIS A 49 24.70 -32.02 0.98
N ASN A 50 24.13 -32.21 2.18
CA ASN A 50 23.44 -33.46 2.55
C ASN A 50 21.94 -33.24 2.80
N PRO A 51 21.09 -34.28 2.57
CA PRO A 51 19.66 -34.21 2.79
C PRO A 51 19.32 -33.96 4.28
N VAL A 52 18.48 -32.96 4.52
CA VAL A 52 18.01 -32.57 5.86
C VAL A 52 16.57 -33.05 6.03
N ALA A 53 16.31 -33.89 7.04
CA ALA A 53 14.95 -34.26 7.41
C ALA A 53 14.25 -33.04 8.06
N CYS A 54 13.05 -32.69 7.59
CA CYS A 54 12.31 -31.49 7.96
C CYS A 54 10.90 -31.86 8.45
N ALA A 55 10.41 -31.17 9.49
CA ALA A 55 9.04 -31.33 9.95
C ALA A 55 8.05 -30.67 8.96
N PRO A 56 6.87 -31.27 8.67
CA PRO A 56 5.87 -30.64 7.81
C PRO A 56 5.47 -29.24 8.31
N GLY A 57 5.33 -28.27 7.39
CA GLY A 57 4.75 -26.95 7.72
C GLY A 57 5.71 -25.77 7.88
N LEU A 58 6.96 -25.87 7.42
CA LEU A 58 7.90 -24.75 7.45
C LEU A 58 7.57 -23.66 6.42
N LEU A 59 7.58 -22.40 6.89
CA LEU A 59 7.28 -21.20 6.10
C LEU A 59 8.57 -20.45 5.72
N LEU A 60 8.60 -19.96 4.49
CA LEU A 60 9.70 -19.19 3.91
C LEU A 60 9.88 -17.86 4.68
N GLY A 61 11.12 -17.53 5.04
CA GLY A 61 11.41 -16.33 5.83
C GLY A 61 11.11 -16.45 7.34
N ARG A 62 10.75 -17.63 7.86
CA ARG A 62 10.68 -17.85 9.31
C ARG A 62 12.02 -18.27 9.90
N LEU A 63 12.25 -17.81 11.14
CA LEU A 63 13.34 -18.27 11.97
C LEU A 63 13.09 -19.75 12.33
N VAL A 64 14.05 -20.61 12.01
CA VAL A 64 14.01 -22.04 12.31
C VAL A 64 15.19 -22.41 13.18
N ARG A 65 14.95 -23.30 14.14
CA ARG A 65 16.00 -23.84 15.02
C ARG A 65 16.37 -25.23 14.52
N MET A 66 17.58 -25.36 13.98
CA MET A 66 18.10 -26.63 13.54
C MET A 66 18.90 -27.30 14.67
N VAL A 67 18.72 -28.61 14.80
CA VAL A 67 19.49 -29.45 15.73
C VAL A 67 20.36 -30.37 14.91
N CYS A 68 21.68 -30.27 15.09
CA CYS A 68 22.64 -31.14 14.44
C CYS A 68 23.32 -32.02 15.49
N TRP A 69 23.30 -33.34 15.28
CA TRP A 69 23.93 -34.31 16.17
C TRP A 69 25.27 -34.76 15.58
N VAL A 70 26.35 -34.61 16.36
CA VAL A 70 27.67 -35.15 16.01
C VAL A 70 28.16 -35.98 17.19
N GLY A 71 28.08 -37.31 17.07
CA GLY A 71 28.27 -38.22 18.20
C GLY A 71 27.18 -38.03 19.27
N TRP A 72 27.58 -37.94 20.54
CA TRP A 72 26.68 -37.77 21.70
C TRP A 72 26.28 -36.31 21.99
N PHE A 73 26.73 -35.36 21.17
CA PHE A 73 26.53 -33.93 21.40
C PHE A 73 25.56 -33.34 20.37
N ALA A 74 24.64 -32.49 20.85
CA ALA A 74 23.69 -31.74 20.03
C ALA A 74 24.10 -30.26 19.95
N TRP A 75 24.11 -29.72 18.73
CA TRP A 75 24.35 -28.30 18.44
C TRP A 75 23.09 -27.63 17.92
N PHE A 76 22.89 -26.36 18.30
CA PHE A 76 21.73 -25.56 17.90
C PHE A 76 22.17 -24.38 17.04
N VAL A 77 21.50 -24.19 15.89
CA VAL A 77 21.67 -23.00 15.05
C VAL A 77 20.30 -22.41 14.75
N GLU A 78 20.15 -21.12 15.01
CA GLU A 78 18.98 -20.34 14.56
C GLU A 78 19.31 -19.73 13.20
N ALA A 79 18.50 -20.05 12.20
CA ALA A 79 18.69 -19.60 10.83
C ALA A 79 17.34 -19.23 10.19
N VAL A 80 17.37 -18.39 9.16
CA VAL A 80 16.19 -18.11 8.34
C VAL A 80 16.15 -19.12 7.20
N TYR A 81 14.99 -19.75 7.00
CA TYR A 81 14.83 -20.74 5.93
C TYR A 81 14.73 -20.06 4.55
N CYS A 82 15.74 -20.25 3.69
CA CYS A 82 15.89 -19.59 2.38
C CYS A 82 16.04 -20.57 1.19
N GLY A 83 15.59 -21.82 1.31
CA GLY A 83 15.86 -22.88 0.32
C GLY A 83 15.33 -22.61 -1.10
N GLY A 84 16.05 -23.11 -2.11
CA GLY A 84 15.60 -23.19 -3.49
C GLY A 84 14.52 -24.26 -3.66
N VAL A 85 13.45 -23.91 -4.36
CA VAL A 85 12.21 -24.69 -4.36
C VAL A 85 11.89 -25.19 -5.76
N SER A 86 11.51 -26.47 -5.91
CA SER A 86 11.09 -27.02 -7.21
C SER A 86 9.90 -26.25 -7.78
N GLY A 87 9.80 -26.14 -9.12
CA GLY A 87 8.73 -25.41 -9.80
C GLY A 87 7.31 -25.84 -9.41
N ALA A 88 7.13 -27.08 -8.95
CA ALA A 88 5.85 -27.60 -8.45
C ALA A 88 5.44 -27.04 -7.07
N PHE A 89 6.39 -26.62 -6.22
CA PHE A 89 6.09 -25.99 -4.92
C PHE A 89 5.88 -24.47 -5.06
N MET A 90 6.58 -23.80 -5.98
CA MET A 90 6.29 -22.41 -6.35
C MET A 90 4.83 -22.22 -6.79
N ASN A 91 4.32 -23.14 -7.61
CA ASN A 91 2.92 -23.12 -8.04
C ASN A 91 1.93 -23.34 -6.87
N ARG A 92 2.26 -24.20 -5.91
CA ARG A 92 1.42 -24.40 -4.71
C ARG A 92 1.39 -23.18 -3.79
N GLN A 93 2.54 -22.54 -3.56
CA GLN A 93 2.62 -21.34 -2.73
C GLN A 93 1.91 -20.16 -3.40
N PHE A 94 2.13 -19.96 -4.70
CA PHE A 94 1.40 -18.99 -5.52
C PHE A 94 -0.13 -19.18 -5.41
N THR A 95 -0.61 -20.40 -5.69
CA THR A 95 -2.04 -20.72 -5.64
C THR A 95 -2.60 -20.50 -4.24
N ARG A 96 -1.85 -20.88 -3.20
CA ARG A 96 -2.26 -20.67 -1.81
C ARG A 96 -2.34 -19.19 -1.44
N SER A 97 -1.40 -18.36 -1.88
CA SER A 97 -1.44 -16.91 -1.63
C SER A 97 -2.64 -16.26 -2.30
N VAL A 98 -2.90 -16.57 -3.58
CA VAL A 98 -4.10 -16.09 -4.27
C VAL A 98 -5.37 -16.56 -3.54
N GLU A 99 -5.44 -17.84 -3.17
CA GLU A 99 -6.60 -18.39 -2.47
C GLU A 99 -6.82 -17.75 -1.10
N THR A 100 -5.73 -17.50 -0.35
CA THR A 100 -5.79 -16.84 0.95
C THR A 100 -6.30 -15.42 0.81
N ALA A 101 -5.74 -14.64 -0.14
CA ALA A 101 -6.18 -13.28 -0.41
C ALA A 101 -7.67 -13.25 -0.84
N TRP A 102 -8.06 -14.15 -1.75
CA TRP A 102 -9.43 -14.29 -2.24
C TRP A 102 -10.44 -14.67 -1.15
N SER A 103 -10.05 -15.59 -0.28
CA SER A 103 -10.86 -16.07 0.85
C SER A 103 -11.01 -15.00 1.93
N ALA A 104 -9.95 -14.25 2.24
CA ALA A 104 -9.99 -13.15 3.20
C ALA A 104 -11.05 -12.09 2.84
N ARG A 105 -11.38 -11.95 1.54
CA ARG A 105 -12.35 -11.00 1.02
C ARG A 105 -13.72 -11.60 0.71
N ALA A 106 -13.90 -12.91 0.96
CA ALA A 106 -15.17 -13.58 0.71
C ALA A 106 -16.38 -12.93 1.43
N PRO A 107 -16.28 -12.50 2.71
CA PRO A 107 -17.39 -11.82 3.37
C PRO A 107 -17.80 -10.52 2.67
N LEU A 108 -16.83 -9.70 2.25
CA LEU A 108 -17.11 -8.44 1.58
C LEU A 108 -17.69 -8.67 0.17
N ARG A 109 -17.13 -9.63 -0.59
CA ARG A 109 -17.65 -10.00 -1.92
C ARG A 109 -19.09 -10.52 -1.86
N ALA A 110 -19.45 -11.25 -0.81
CA ALA A 110 -20.79 -11.79 -0.62
C ALA A 110 -21.78 -10.78 -0.01
N SER A 111 -21.31 -9.63 0.50
CA SER A 111 -22.14 -8.70 1.25
C SER A 111 -23.19 -7.95 0.42
N GLY A 112 -22.98 -7.84 -0.91
CA GLY A 112 -23.80 -6.98 -1.79
C GLY A 112 -23.67 -5.49 -1.50
N VAL A 113 -22.83 -5.10 -0.54
CA VAL A 113 -22.63 -3.71 -0.11
C VAL A 113 -21.85 -2.93 -1.15
N THR A 114 -20.90 -3.56 -1.82
CA THR A 114 -20.03 -2.91 -2.78
C THR A 114 -19.62 -3.86 -3.90
N ASP A 115 -19.42 -3.32 -5.10
CA ASP A 115 -18.78 -4.00 -6.23
C ASP A 115 -17.33 -3.50 -6.45
N ALA A 116 -16.79 -2.75 -5.49
CA ALA A 116 -15.45 -2.17 -5.54
C ALA A 116 -14.61 -2.60 -4.33
N LEU A 117 -13.54 -3.34 -4.55
CA LEU A 117 -12.76 -3.96 -3.47
C LEU A 117 -11.31 -4.22 -3.84
N ARG A 118 -10.41 -4.11 -2.87
CA ARG A 118 -9.01 -4.48 -3.04
C ARG A 118 -8.89 -6.00 -2.96
N LEU A 119 -8.47 -6.65 -4.03
CA LEU A 119 -8.35 -8.11 -4.12
C LEU A 119 -6.96 -8.63 -3.74
N ILE A 120 -5.93 -7.86 -4.07
CA ILE A 120 -4.53 -8.11 -3.69
C ILE A 120 -3.97 -6.82 -3.09
N ASN A 121 -3.38 -6.92 -1.90
CA ASN A 121 -2.86 -5.82 -1.08
C ASN A 121 -1.34 -5.98 -0.84
N GLY A 122 -0.58 -6.15 -1.93
CA GLY A 122 0.87 -6.14 -1.86
C GLY A 122 1.47 -7.27 -1.00
N GLU A 123 2.43 -6.89 -0.18
CA GLU A 123 3.17 -7.75 0.73
C GLU A 123 2.26 -8.49 1.73
N ALA A 124 1.15 -7.86 2.15
CA ALA A 124 0.21 -8.44 3.10
C ALA A 124 -0.45 -9.72 2.57
N ASP A 125 -0.63 -9.81 1.24
CA ASP A 125 -1.17 -10.99 0.56
C ASP A 125 -0.08 -11.87 -0.07
N GLY A 126 1.19 -11.58 0.20
CA GLY A 126 2.33 -12.32 -0.33
C GLY A 126 2.73 -11.94 -1.77
N PHE A 127 2.30 -10.77 -2.26
CA PHE A 127 2.61 -10.26 -3.59
C PHE A 127 3.29 -8.88 -3.56
N PRO A 128 4.57 -8.78 -3.15
CA PRO A 128 5.25 -7.50 -2.98
C PRO A 128 5.21 -6.61 -4.23
N GLY A 129 4.87 -5.34 -4.04
CA GLY A 129 4.76 -4.36 -5.13
C GLY A 129 3.58 -4.55 -6.11
N LEU A 130 2.64 -5.46 -5.84
CA LEU A 130 1.43 -5.67 -6.64
C LEU A 130 0.18 -5.40 -5.82
N VAL A 131 -0.65 -4.46 -6.27
CA VAL A 131 -2.00 -4.25 -5.75
C VAL A 131 -2.99 -4.47 -6.89
N ILE A 132 -4.08 -5.21 -6.63
CA ILE A 132 -5.16 -5.39 -7.61
C ILE A 132 -6.46 -4.96 -6.94
N GLU A 133 -7.14 -4.00 -7.55
CA GLU A 133 -8.44 -3.49 -7.11
C GLU A 133 -9.49 -3.81 -8.16
N GLN A 134 -10.65 -4.29 -7.73
CA GLN A 134 -11.85 -4.39 -8.56
C GLN A 134 -12.68 -3.13 -8.41
N LEU A 135 -13.18 -2.62 -9.53
CA LEU A 135 -14.08 -1.48 -9.61
C LEU A 135 -15.24 -1.87 -10.55
N GLY A 136 -16.29 -2.47 -10.01
CA GLY A 136 -17.36 -3.05 -10.82
C GLY A 136 -16.86 -4.21 -11.68
N ASP A 137 -16.97 -4.08 -13.00
CA ASP A 137 -16.55 -5.08 -13.99
C ASP A 137 -15.13 -4.86 -14.54
N VAL A 138 -14.33 -4.00 -13.92
CA VAL A 138 -12.91 -3.82 -14.29
C VAL A 138 -11.97 -4.02 -13.11
N LEU A 139 -10.74 -4.39 -13.43
CA LEU A 139 -9.64 -4.52 -12.49
C LEU A 139 -8.57 -3.45 -12.76
N ILE A 140 -8.05 -2.84 -11.70
CA ILE A 140 -6.88 -1.96 -11.73
C ILE A 140 -5.72 -2.70 -11.08
N ALA A 141 -4.72 -3.09 -11.87
CA ALA A 141 -3.49 -3.69 -11.40
C ALA A 141 -2.41 -2.61 -11.24
N GLN A 142 -2.15 -2.19 -10.00
CA GLN A 142 -1.07 -1.27 -9.67
C GLN A 142 0.23 -2.05 -9.45
N VAL A 143 1.26 -1.72 -10.22
CA VAL A 143 2.57 -2.36 -10.17
C VAL A 143 3.62 -1.31 -9.83
N HIS A 144 4.37 -1.52 -8.76
CA HIS A 144 5.46 -0.61 -8.41
C HIS A 144 6.59 -0.72 -9.46
N GLU A 145 7.05 0.42 -9.98
CA GLU A 145 7.87 0.47 -11.21
C GLU A 145 9.19 -0.33 -11.10
N GLN A 146 9.74 -0.51 -9.89
CA GLN A 146 10.92 -1.35 -9.67
C GLN A 146 10.67 -2.86 -9.88
N GLY A 147 9.43 -3.32 -9.86
CA GLY A 147 9.04 -4.69 -10.23
C GLY A 147 8.74 -4.91 -11.71
N SER A 148 8.77 -3.86 -12.54
CA SER A 148 8.44 -3.94 -13.98
C SER A 148 9.64 -3.79 -14.91
N LEU A 149 10.86 -3.71 -14.39
CA LEU A 149 12.09 -3.57 -15.19
C LEU A 149 12.47 -4.87 -15.93
N ALA A 150 11.60 -5.28 -16.86
CA ALA A 150 11.88 -6.28 -17.87
C ALA A 150 11.64 -5.79 -19.31
N SER A 151 11.14 -4.57 -19.53
CA SER A 151 10.93 -4.05 -20.89
C SER A 151 11.81 -2.84 -21.26
N ARG A 152 12.83 -3.15 -22.09
CA ARG A 152 13.48 -2.34 -23.17
C ARG A 152 14.87 -1.70 -22.95
N GLY A 153 15.74 -1.95 -23.95
CA GLY A 153 16.79 -1.03 -24.44
C GLY A 153 18.26 -1.49 -24.30
N PRO A 154 19.06 -1.64 -25.39
CA PRO A 154 20.48 -2.02 -25.34
C PRO A 154 21.43 -0.95 -24.77
N THR A 155 20.96 0.27 -24.48
CA THR A 155 21.83 1.41 -24.19
C THR A 155 21.54 2.03 -22.83
N GLY A 156 22.33 1.59 -21.85
CA GLY A 156 23.15 2.46 -20.99
C GLY A 156 22.48 3.59 -20.19
N LYS A 157 22.37 3.32 -18.88
CA LYS A 157 22.36 4.23 -17.71
C LYS A 157 21.07 5.01 -17.40
N LEU A 158 20.46 4.66 -16.26
CA LEU A 158 19.48 5.47 -15.53
C LEU A 158 20.13 6.11 -14.28
N PRO A 159 19.68 7.31 -13.86
CA PRO A 159 20.20 7.99 -12.68
C PRO A 159 19.71 7.33 -11.39
N VAL A 160 20.65 7.07 -10.47
CA VAL A 160 20.41 6.48 -9.16
C VAL A 160 19.83 7.55 -8.23
N HIS A 161 18.52 7.54 -8.01
CA HIS A 161 17.90 8.35 -6.96
C HIS A 161 17.64 7.46 -5.73
N ARG A 162 18.30 7.81 -4.61
CA ARG A 162 18.31 7.10 -3.33
C ARG A 162 16.90 6.70 -2.86
N ALA A 163 16.70 5.39 -2.68
CA ALA A 163 15.56 4.84 -1.98
C ALA A 163 15.51 5.35 -0.52
N ALA A 164 14.30 5.55 -0.01
CA ALA A 164 14.11 5.69 1.43
C ALA A 164 14.50 4.38 2.10
N THR A 165 15.60 4.46 2.81
CA THR A 165 16.00 3.53 3.85
C THR A 165 14.81 3.34 4.79
N ILE A 166 14.52 2.08 5.16
CA ILE A 166 13.88 1.80 6.45
C ILE A 166 14.76 2.51 7.48
N ARG A 167 14.32 3.68 7.98
CA ARG A 167 14.98 4.32 9.10
C ARG A 167 14.61 3.47 10.30
N GLU A 168 15.51 2.59 10.71
CA GLU A 168 15.56 2.14 12.09
C GLU A 168 15.50 3.40 12.97
N ARG A 169 14.38 3.65 13.63
CA ARG A 169 14.41 4.49 14.82
C ARG A 169 15.38 3.78 15.76
N ARG A 170 16.52 4.41 16.04
CA ARG A 170 17.41 4.01 17.14
C ARG A 170 16.68 4.24 18.47
N GLY A 171 15.74 3.37 18.80
CA GLY A 171 15.35 3.07 20.16
C GLY A 171 16.13 1.83 20.59
N LYS A 172 16.77 1.89 21.76
CA LYS A 172 17.30 0.68 22.38
C LYS A 172 16.12 -0.24 22.71
N LEU A 173 15.86 -1.22 21.87
CA LEU A 173 15.16 -2.44 22.24
C LEU A 173 16.17 -3.57 22.21
N SER A 174 16.33 -4.20 23.37
CA SER A 174 16.98 -5.49 23.52
C SER A 174 16.21 -6.56 22.76
N ASN A 175 16.91 -7.32 21.91
CA ASN A 175 16.51 -8.56 21.22
C ASN A 175 15.55 -8.41 20.02
N GLY A 176 16.01 -8.84 18.83
CA GLY A 176 15.14 -9.19 17.69
C GLY A 176 15.78 -8.94 16.31
N VAL A 177 16.15 -10.01 15.59
CA VAL A 177 16.71 -10.00 14.23
C VAL A 177 15.58 -10.17 13.19
N ALA A 178 15.56 -9.34 12.14
CA ALA A 178 14.62 -9.41 11.02
C ALA A 178 15.01 -10.51 9.99
N PRO A 179 14.06 -11.21 9.34
CA PRO A 179 14.38 -12.24 8.37
C PRO A 179 14.60 -11.71 6.95
N ALA A 180 15.53 -12.34 6.22
CA ALA A 180 15.78 -12.13 4.80
C ALA A 180 14.94 -13.07 3.92
N CYS A 181 14.88 -12.76 2.63
CA CYS A 181 13.82 -13.16 1.73
C CYS A 181 14.22 -14.15 0.60
N PRO A 182 13.26 -14.65 -0.22
CA PRO A 182 13.43 -15.88 -1.00
C PRO A 182 13.79 -15.76 -2.51
N PRO A 183 14.18 -16.88 -3.17
CA PRO A 183 15.03 -16.86 -4.37
C PRO A 183 14.34 -16.82 -5.76
N TRP A 184 13.02 -16.61 -5.84
CA TRP A 184 12.34 -16.28 -7.12
C TRP A 184 12.25 -14.77 -7.37
N TRP A 185 12.94 -14.02 -6.53
CA TRP A 185 13.32 -12.64 -6.73
C TRP A 185 14.30 -12.50 -7.91
N ALA A 186 13.91 -11.78 -8.94
CA ALA A 186 14.73 -11.58 -10.14
C ALA A 186 15.98 -10.72 -9.83
N SER A 187 17.10 -11.37 -9.49
CA SER A 187 18.41 -10.70 -9.48
C SER A 187 19.06 -10.82 -10.86
N ARG A 188 19.10 -9.71 -11.63
CA ARG A 188 20.09 -9.61 -12.71
C ARG A 188 21.44 -9.27 -12.06
N ARG A 189 22.30 -10.29 -11.97
CA ARG A 189 23.74 -10.26 -11.61
C ARG A 189 24.08 -10.29 -10.11
N CYS A 190 24.16 -11.49 -9.56
CA CYS A 190 25.20 -11.80 -8.57
C CYS A 190 26.49 -12.14 -9.32
N GLY A 191 27.39 -11.17 -9.45
CA GLY A 191 28.71 -11.37 -10.04
C GLY A 191 29.48 -10.06 -10.19
N SER A 192 30.55 -9.92 -9.40
CA SER A 192 31.57 -8.85 -9.36
C SER A 192 31.14 -7.44 -8.90
N GLY A 193 31.48 -7.15 -7.64
CA GLY A 193 32.02 -5.86 -7.20
C GLY A 193 31.24 -4.59 -7.53
N ALA A 194 30.16 -4.32 -6.81
CA ALA A 194 29.68 -2.96 -6.57
C ALA A 194 28.78 -2.95 -5.33
N THR A 195 28.98 -1.98 -4.44
CA THR A 195 28.09 -1.62 -3.35
C THR A 195 26.70 -1.27 -3.92
N GLY A 196 25.68 -2.08 -3.66
CA GLY A 196 24.32 -1.81 -4.12
C GLY A 196 23.30 -2.67 -3.38
N ASP A 197 22.35 -2.02 -2.71
CA ASP A 197 21.27 -2.64 -1.94
C ASP A 197 20.38 -3.50 -2.84
N SER A 198 20.19 -4.78 -2.48
CA SER A 198 19.39 -5.75 -3.23
C SER A 198 17.91 -5.64 -2.84
N GLU A 199 17.13 -4.92 -3.64
CA GLU A 199 15.65 -4.89 -3.57
C GLU A 199 15.02 -6.00 -4.43
N CYS A 200 13.74 -6.26 -4.19
CA CYS A 200 13.17 -7.57 -4.46
C CYS A 200 11.72 -7.51 -4.88
N TYR A 201 11.45 -8.10 -6.04
CA TYR A 201 10.22 -7.85 -6.77
C TYR A 201 9.68 -9.12 -7.41
N LEU A 202 8.36 -9.17 -7.57
CA LEU A 202 7.69 -10.12 -8.45
C LEU A 202 8.14 -9.89 -9.89
N ASP A 203 8.40 -10.96 -10.64
CA ASP A 203 8.64 -10.86 -12.07
C ASP A 203 7.33 -10.62 -12.85
N GLU A 204 7.47 -10.12 -14.08
CA GLU A 204 6.36 -9.78 -14.97
C GLU A 204 5.42 -10.96 -15.24
N THR A 205 5.95 -12.18 -15.31
CA THR A 205 5.16 -13.40 -15.60
C THR A 205 4.28 -13.72 -14.40
N ALA A 206 4.83 -13.66 -13.19
CA ALA A 206 4.09 -13.87 -11.95
C ALA A 206 2.99 -12.81 -11.77
N ILE A 207 3.30 -11.52 -12.00
CA ILE A 207 2.32 -10.42 -11.92
C ILE A 207 1.16 -10.69 -12.89
N ARG A 208 1.48 -11.06 -14.14
CA ARG A 208 0.48 -11.38 -15.16
C ARG A 208 -0.39 -12.57 -14.76
N GLN A 209 0.21 -13.64 -14.23
CA GLN A 209 -0.53 -14.82 -13.78
C GLN A 209 -1.51 -14.50 -12.64
N VAL A 210 -1.11 -13.65 -11.67
CA VAL A 210 -2.03 -13.20 -10.61
C VAL A 210 -3.19 -12.42 -11.24
N ALA A 211 -2.90 -11.50 -12.17
CA ALA A 211 -3.92 -10.70 -12.82
C ALA A 211 -4.91 -11.54 -13.65
N GLU A 212 -4.42 -12.53 -14.41
CA GLU A 212 -5.24 -13.47 -15.17
C GLU A 212 -6.12 -14.34 -14.26
N GLU A 213 -5.56 -14.83 -13.15
CA GLU A 213 -6.30 -15.64 -12.19
C GLU A 213 -7.40 -14.82 -11.48
N ILE A 214 -7.09 -13.58 -11.08
CA ILE A 214 -8.07 -12.69 -10.48
C ILE A 214 -9.16 -12.31 -11.49
N LEU A 215 -8.79 -11.98 -12.74
CA LEU A 215 -9.73 -11.72 -13.84
C LEU A 215 -10.72 -12.88 -14.03
N ARG A 216 -10.20 -14.11 -14.08
CA ARG A 216 -10.99 -15.33 -14.24
C ARG A 216 -11.95 -15.55 -13.05
N ARG A 217 -11.50 -15.29 -11.83
CA ARG A 217 -12.30 -15.48 -10.61
C ARG A 217 -13.38 -14.43 -10.41
N THR A 218 -13.12 -13.18 -10.79
CA THR A 218 -14.10 -12.09 -10.68
C THR A 218 -15.07 -12.06 -11.83
N GLY A 219 -14.68 -12.58 -13.00
CA GLY A 219 -15.46 -12.42 -14.24
C GLY A 219 -15.46 -10.97 -14.74
N ALA A 220 -14.49 -10.15 -14.29
CA ALA A 220 -14.32 -8.81 -14.81
C ALA A 220 -14.00 -8.85 -16.33
N ARG A 221 -14.33 -7.77 -17.04
CA ARG A 221 -14.12 -7.65 -18.49
C ARG A 221 -12.68 -7.30 -18.86
N ALA A 222 -12.02 -6.53 -17.99
CA ALA A 222 -10.74 -5.91 -18.32
C ALA A 222 -9.81 -5.76 -17.12
N VAL A 223 -8.50 -5.78 -17.37
CA VAL A 223 -7.46 -5.36 -16.43
C VAL A 223 -6.70 -4.18 -17.00
N TYR A 224 -6.76 -3.03 -16.33
CA TYR A 224 -5.93 -1.87 -16.63
C TYR A 224 -4.73 -1.82 -15.70
N ARG A 225 -3.55 -1.63 -16.27
CA ARG A 225 -2.30 -1.60 -15.52
C ARG A 225 -1.90 -0.16 -15.19
N LYS A 226 -1.47 0.08 -13.95
CA LYS A 226 -0.95 1.36 -13.48
C LYS A 226 0.42 1.17 -12.86
N PHE A 227 1.43 1.77 -13.45
CA PHE A 227 2.78 1.79 -12.90
C PHE A 227 2.87 2.85 -11.78
N PHE A 228 3.10 2.41 -10.55
CA PHE A 228 3.29 3.32 -9.43
C PHE A 228 4.75 3.79 -9.38
N VAL A 229 4.94 5.08 -9.63
CA VAL A 229 6.25 5.74 -9.58
C VAL A 229 6.31 6.61 -8.33
N ARG A 230 7.37 6.45 -7.53
CA ARG A 230 7.55 7.20 -6.28
C ARG A 230 7.67 8.71 -6.51
N ASP A 231 8.33 9.11 -7.61
CA ASP A 231 8.34 10.49 -8.09
C ASP A 231 7.50 10.64 -9.37
N ARG A 232 6.27 11.15 -9.21
CA ARG A 232 5.37 11.42 -10.34
C ARG A 232 5.81 12.64 -11.18
N GLY A 233 6.79 13.43 -10.73
CA GLY A 233 7.31 14.58 -11.44
C GLY A 233 8.28 14.23 -12.57
N GLY A 234 8.78 13.00 -12.60
CA GLY A 234 9.73 12.48 -13.60
C GLY A 234 9.16 11.38 -14.49
N LEU A 235 7.83 11.28 -14.61
CA LEU A 235 7.19 10.24 -15.41
C LEU A 235 7.66 10.28 -16.86
N SER A 236 8.07 9.12 -17.37
CA SER A 236 8.30 8.96 -18.80
C SER A 236 6.98 9.22 -19.55
N ARG A 237 7.06 9.79 -20.76
CA ARG A 237 5.89 9.94 -21.64
C ARG A 237 5.18 8.61 -21.89
N ASP A 238 5.94 7.52 -21.90
CA ASP A 238 5.44 6.16 -22.12
C ASP A 238 4.56 5.70 -20.95
N THR A 239 4.94 6.01 -19.69
CA THR A 239 4.16 5.67 -18.50
C THR A 239 2.82 6.43 -18.47
N ASP A 240 2.82 7.74 -18.76
CA ASP A 240 1.56 8.52 -18.82
C ASP A 240 0.65 8.05 -19.96
N THR A 241 1.23 7.70 -21.11
CA THR A 241 0.48 7.14 -22.26
C THR A 241 -0.18 5.82 -21.87
N ALA A 242 0.54 4.90 -21.23
CA ALA A 242 0.01 3.62 -20.78
C ALA A 242 -1.15 3.77 -19.78
N HIS A 243 -1.12 4.81 -18.93
CA HIS A 243 -2.19 5.05 -17.96
C HIS A 243 -3.44 5.68 -18.58
N ARG A 244 -3.34 6.12 -19.83
CA ARG A 244 -4.41 6.77 -20.60
C ARG A 244 -4.90 5.93 -21.77
N ASP A 245 -4.30 4.76 -21.97
CA ASP A 245 -4.65 3.86 -23.05
C ASP A 245 -6.03 3.22 -22.78
N PRO A 246 -7.02 3.39 -23.67
CA PRO A 246 -8.29 2.68 -23.56
C PRO A 246 -8.13 1.17 -23.75
N GLN A 247 -7.05 0.71 -24.38
CA GLN A 247 -6.74 -0.71 -24.53
C GLN A 247 -6.27 -1.29 -23.19
N PRO A 248 -6.98 -2.30 -22.64
CA PRO A 248 -6.58 -2.90 -21.38
C PRO A 248 -5.37 -3.81 -21.57
N TRP A 249 -4.69 -4.10 -20.46
CA TRP A 249 -3.57 -5.04 -20.42
C TRP A 249 -4.03 -6.49 -20.60
N LEU A 250 -5.23 -6.82 -20.11
CA LEU A 250 -5.92 -8.10 -20.26
C LEU A 250 -7.41 -7.87 -20.50
N GLY A 251 -8.04 -8.73 -21.29
CA GLY A 251 -9.48 -8.68 -21.55
C GLY A 251 -9.88 -7.70 -22.66
N GLU A 252 -11.11 -7.21 -22.60
CA GLU A 252 -11.72 -6.37 -23.64
C GLU A 252 -11.87 -4.91 -23.19
N PRO A 253 -11.70 -3.93 -24.09
CA PRO A 253 -11.91 -2.52 -23.75
C PRO A 253 -13.29 -2.24 -23.14
N VAL A 254 -13.33 -1.33 -22.18
CA VAL A 254 -14.57 -0.80 -21.60
C VAL A 254 -14.73 0.68 -21.94
N GLU A 255 -15.89 1.23 -21.61
CA GLU A 255 -16.19 2.65 -21.72
C GLU A 255 -15.32 3.49 -20.77
N ALA A 256 -15.14 4.76 -21.11
CA ALA A 256 -14.27 5.67 -20.37
C ALA A 256 -14.72 5.91 -18.93
N GLU A 257 -16.00 5.73 -18.67
CA GLU A 257 -16.64 5.91 -17.39
C GLU A 257 -17.38 4.65 -17.02
N ARG A 258 -17.13 4.18 -15.81
CA ARG A 258 -17.85 3.06 -15.19
C ARG A 258 -18.45 3.54 -13.89
N ALA A 259 -19.68 3.16 -13.60
CA ALA A 259 -20.28 3.44 -12.31
C ALA A 259 -20.11 2.21 -11.42
N ILE A 260 -19.51 2.40 -10.25
CA ILE A 260 -19.42 1.39 -9.19
C ILE A 260 -20.48 1.67 -8.15
N THR A 261 -20.86 0.65 -7.39
CA THR A 261 -21.79 0.74 -6.27
C THR A 261 -21.07 0.51 -4.95
N GLU A 262 -21.34 1.36 -3.95
CA GLU A 262 -20.85 1.19 -2.58
C GLU A 262 -21.87 1.75 -1.58
N HIS A 263 -22.32 0.91 -0.65
CA HIS A 263 -23.37 1.20 0.33
C HIS A 263 -24.64 1.80 -0.29
N GLY A 264 -25.00 1.36 -1.50
CA GLY A 264 -26.15 1.86 -2.26
C GLY A 264 -25.93 3.20 -2.97
N LEU A 265 -24.71 3.76 -2.90
CA LEU A 265 -24.31 4.97 -3.63
C LEU A 265 -23.54 4.60 -4.89
N ARG A 266 -23.67 5.42 -5.94
CA ARG A 266 -22.96 5.26 -7.21
C ARG A 266 -21.77 6.21 -7.28
N TYR A 267 -20.61 5.70 -7.68
CA TYR A 267 -19.42 6.52 -7.93
C TYR A 267 -18.89 6.23 -9.34
N ILE A 268 -18.65 7.28 -10.11
CA ILE A 268 -18.07 7.21 -11.43
C ILE A 268 -16.56 7.04 -11.29
N VAL A 269 -16.02 5.97 -11.90
CA VAL A 269 -14.60 5.68 -12.01
C VAL A 269 -14.17 5.76 -13.48
N ARG A 270 -12.90 6.12 -13.71
CA ARG A 270 -12.32 6.25 -15.05
C ARG A 270 -11.03 5.42 -15.13
N PRO A 271 -11.10 4.17 -15.63
CA PRO A 271 -9.99 3.21 -15.52
C PRO A 271 -8.70 3.67 -16.19
N TYR A 272 -8.81 4.51 -17.23
CA TYR A 272 -7.70 5.02 -18.03
C TYR A 272 -7.66 6.56 -18.11
N ALA A 273 -7.96 7.25 -17.00
CA ALA A 273 -7.82 8.72 -16.90
C ALA A 273 -6.48 9.17 -16.25
N GLY A 274 -5.39 8.45 -16.49
CA GLY A 274 -4.11 8.65 -15.80
C GLY A 274 -4.05 7.91 -14.45
N PHE A 275 -3.37 8.47 -13.44
CA PHE A 275 -3.25 7.85 -12.11
C PHE A 275 -4.54 7.87 -11.28
N ALA A 276 -5.42 8.83 -11.56
CA ALA A 276 -6.66 9.02 -10.83
C ALA A 276 -7.76 8.14 -11.44
N VAL A 277 -8.15 7.09 -10.72
CA VAL A 277 -9.22 6.17 -11.16
C VAL A 277 -10.61 6.57 -10.64
N GLY A 278 -10.69 7.48 -9.67
CA GLY A 278 -11.95 8.11 -9.24
C GLY A 278 -12.42 7.81 -7.82
N LEU A 279 -11.91 6.77 -7.17
CA LEU A 279 -12.32 6.40 -5.81
C LEU A 279 -11.17 5.76 -5.03
N PHE A 280 -11.04 6.11 -3.75
CA PHE A 280 -10.10 5.51 -2.80
C PHE A 280 -10.86 4.51 -1.91
N LEU A 281 -10.58 3.21 -2.08
CA LEU A 281 -11.36 2.14 -1.44
C LEU A 281 -11.07 1.99 0.07
N ASP A 282 -9.91 2.45 0.53
CA ASP A 282 -9.54 2.53 1.95
C ASP A 282 -10.45 3.47 2.76
N HIS A 283 -11.19 4.35 2.08
CA HIS A 283 -12.18 5.23 2.70
C HIS A 283 -13.62 4.73 2.64
N ARG A 284 -13.89 3.50 2.20
CA ARG A 284 -15.25 2.91 2.17
C ARG A 284 -15.98 3.11 3.49
N ASP A 285 -15.39 2.60 4.57
CA ASP A 285 -16.05 2.61 5.87
C ASP A 285 -16.05 4.02 6.49
N ASN A 286 -15.11 4.89 6.11
CA ASN A 286 -15.12 6.30 6.51
C ASN A 286 -16.25 7.06 5.81
N ARG A 287 -16.53 6.79 4.53
CA ARG A 287 -17.66 7.39 3.81
C ARG A 287 -18.99 7.02 4.45
N LEU A 288 -19.15 5.76 4.87
CA LEU A 288 -20.33 5.33 5.64
C LEU A 288 -20.46 6.12 6.95
N ARG A 289 -19.38 6.24 7.74
CA ARG A 289 -19.38 7.04 8.98
C ARG A 289 -19.77 8.49 8.75
N ILE A 290 -19.28 9.10 7.67
CA ILE A 290 -19.63 10.48 7.31
C ILE A 290 -21.11 10.58 6.96
N ARG A 291 -21.65 9.64 6.18
CA ARG A 291 -23.08 9.59 5.84
C ARG A 291 -23.95 9.55 7.10
N GLU A 292 -23.60 8.70 8.06
CA GLU A 292 -24.36 8.54 9.33
C GLU A 292 -24.28 9.77 10.24
N ARG A 293 -23.24 10.58 10.09
CA ARG A 293 -23.00 11.80 10.89
C ARG A 293 -23.48 13.08 10.21
N ALA A 294 -23.97 13.00 8.97
CA ALA A 294 -24.19 14.17 8.14
C ALA A 294 -25.57 14.84 8.32
N ALA A 295 -26.58 14.13 8.82
CA ALA A 295 -27.97 14.60 8.86
C ALA A 295 -28.09 16.01 9.48
N GLY A 296 -28.63 16.96 8.70
CA GLY A 296 -28.84 18.35 9.11
C GLY A 296 -27.57 19.19 9.29
N ARG A 297 -26.38 18.62 9.05
CA ARG A 297 -25.08 19.29 9.28
C ARG A 297 -24.58 20.01 8.02
N ARG A 298 -23.87 21.12 8.22
CA ARG A 298 -23.06 21.80 7.19
C ARG A 298 -21.69 21.14 7.15
N VAL A 299 -21.36 20.52 6.04
CA VAL A 299 -20.15 19.70 5.89
C VAL A 299 -19.11 20.42 5.04
N LEU A 300 -17.86 20.45 5.50
CA LEU A 300 -16.70 20.83 4.69
C LEU A 300 -15.92 19.58 4.31
N ASN A 301 -15.71 19.34 3.02
CA ASN A 301 -14.82 18.31 2.50
C ASN A 301 -13.60 19.00 1.88
N ALA A 302 -12.48 19.02 2.61
CA ALA A 302 -11.22 19.58 2.14
C ALA A 302 -10.41 18.53 1.39
N PHE A 303 -9.78 18.94 0.27
CA PHE A 303 -9.10 18.02 -0.67
C PHE A 303 -10.08 17.01 -1.25
N SER A 304 -11.24 17.51 -1.67
CA SER A 304 -12.42 16.68 -1.94
C SER A 304 -12.25 15.67 -3.07
N TYR A 305 -11.23 15.83 -3.94
CA TYR A 305 -11.02 14.98 -5.11
C TYR A 305 -12.32 14.88 -5.92
N THR A 306 -12.79 13.66 -6.21
CA THR A 306 -14.04 13.40 -6.95
C THR A 306 -15.29 13.50 -6.08
N GLY A 307 -15.18 14.04 -4.87
CA GLY A 307 -16.32 14.30 -3.99
C GLY A 307 -16.93 13.08 -3.33
N ALA A 308 -16.23 11.95 -3.23
CA ALA A 308 -16.82 10.73 -2.69
C ALA A 308 -17.39 10.90 -1.27
N PHE A 309 -16.66 11.60 -0.37
CA PHE A 309 -17.20 11.99 0.94
C PHE A 309 -18.35 12.99 0.86
N SER A 310 -18.34 13.88 -0.14
CA SER A 310 -19.39 14.87 -0.33
C SER A 310 -20.71 14.24 -0.76
N VAL A 311 -20.66 13.25 -1.65
CA VAL A 311 -21.80 12.42 -2.04
C VAL A 311 -22.33 11.63 -0.84
N ALA A 312 -21.44 11.00 -0.07
CA ALA A 312 -21.84 10.27 1.13
C ALA A 312 -22.52 11.19 2.15
N ALA A 313 -21.99 12.38 2.40
CA ALA A 313 -22.61 13.37 3.29
C ALA A 313 -23.97 13.87 2.78
N ALA A 314 -24.07 14.22 1.48
CA ALA A 314 -25.32 14.68 0.89
C ALA A 314 -26.41 13.60 0.92
N ALA A 315 -26.07 12.35 0.56
CA ALA A 315 -26.98 11.21 0.71
C ALA A 315 -27.35 10.92 2.18
N GLY A 316 -26.51 11.34 3.13
CA GLY A 316 -26.78 11.33 4.56
C GLY A 316 -27.64 12.50 5.05
N SER A 317 -28.29 13.23 4.13
CA SER A 317 -29.12 14.40 4.43
C SER A 317 -28.37 15.56 5.07
N ALA A 318 -27.11 15.79 4.68
CA ALA A 318 -26.40 17.03 5.02
C ALA A 318 -27.21 18.26 4.60
N ALA A 319 -27.32 19.24 5.50
CA ALA A 319 -27.98 20.51 5.18
C ALA A 319 -27.26 21.25 4.04
N SER A 320 -25.94 21.10 3.98
CA SER A 320 -25.14 21.53 2.84
C SER A 320 -23.76 20.90 2.85
N VAL A 321 -23.10 20.89 1.70
CA VAL A 321 -21.74 20.35 1.56
C VAL A 321 -20.88 21.34 0.78
N SER A 322 -19.73 21.70 1.32
CA SER A 322 -18.71 22.50 0.64
C SER A 322 -17.53 21.59 0.27
N SER A 323 -17.37 21.30 -1.01
CA SER A 323 -16.25 20.51 -1.56
C SER A 323 -15.16 21.45 -2.04
N VAL A 324 -13.93 21.31 -1.51
CA VAL A 324 -12.79 22.17 -1.86
C VAL A 324 -11.69 21.32 -2.49
N ASP A 325 -11.28 21.66 -3.71
CA ASP A 325 -10.17 21.01 -4.41
C ASP A 325 -9.43 22.01 -5.33
N LEU A 326 -8.17 21.74 -5.65
CA LEU A 326 -7.40 22.56 -6.60
C LEU A 326 -7.79 22.28 -8.06
N SER A 327 -8.35 21.12 -8.36
CA SER A 327 -8.65 20.65 -9.70
C SER A 327 -10.10 20.91 -10.08
N LYS A 328 -10.32 21.82 -11.04
CA LYS A 328 -11.65 22.02 -11.65
C LYS A 328 -12.23 20.73 -12.20
N ARG A 329 -11.40 19.91 -12.86
CA ARG A 329 -11.79 18.62 -13.42
C ARG A 329 -12.31 17.65 -12.34
N TYR A 330 -11.71 17.65 -11.15
CA TYR A 330 -12.19 16.79 -10.06
C TYR A 330 -13.50 17.31 -9.45
N LEU A 331 -13.69 18.63 -9.41
CA LEU A 331 -14.96 19.22 -8.99
C LEU A 331 -16.09 19.02 -10.02
N GLU A 332 -15.78 18.97 -11.30
CA GLU A 332 -16.73 18.54 -12.35
C GLU A 332 -17.10 17.07 -12.16
N TRP A 333 -16.11 16.21 -11.94
CA TRP A 333 -16.34 14.80 -11.62
C TRP A 333 -17.18 14.61 -10.34
N SER A 334 -16.97 15.46 -9.33
CA SER A 334 -17.79 15.50 -8.14
C SER A 334 -19.26 15.79 -8.46
N ARG A 335 -19.55 16.73 -9.35
CA ARG A 335 -20.93 17.00 -9.80
C ARG A 335 -21.54 15.83 -10.56
N GLU A 336 -20.77 15.13 -11.38
CA GLU A 336 -21.21 13.90 -12.04
C GLU A 336 -21.58 12.82 -11.02
N ASN A 337 -20.78 12.67 -9.95
CA ASN A 337 -21.10 11.74 -8.87
C ASN A 337 -22.38 12.16 -8.10
N PHE A 338 -22.62 13.46 -7.87
CA PHE A 338 -23.90 13.92 -7.32
C PHE A 338 -25.08 13.55 -8.25
N ALA A 339 -24.95 13.82 -9.55
CA ALA A 339 -25.96 13.50 -10.54
C ALA A 339 -26.24 11.99 -10.63
N ALA A 340 -25.20 11.15 -10.55
CA ALA A 340 -25.32 9.70 -10.56
C ALA A 340 -26.14 9.12 -9.39
N ASN A 341 -26.32 9.90 -8.32
CA ASN A 341 -27.12 9.55 -7.14
C ASN A 341 -28.46 10.31 -7.07
N GLY A 342 -28.81 11.10 -8.10
CA GLY A 342 -30.02 11.93 -8.08
C GLY A 342 -30.02 13.01 -6.98
N LEU A 343 -28.84 13.41 -6.50
CA LEU A 343 -28.71 14.41 -5.45
C LEU A 343 -28.86 15.82 -6.05
N ASP A 344 -29.77 16.61 -5.49
CA ASP A 344 -29.88 18.04 -5.83
C ASP A 344 -28.56 18.75 -5.48
N GLN A 345 -28.08 19.60 -6.38
CA GLN A 345 -26.83 20.34 -6.22
C GLN A 345 -27.05 21.76 -5.71
N SER A 346 -28.30 22.27 -5.69
CA SER A 346 -28.59 23.68 -5.39
C SER A 346 -28.14 24.12 -3.99
N GLY A 347 -28.08 23.19 -3.03
CA GLY A 347 -27.61 23.39 -1.65
C GLY A 347 -26.14 23.01 -1.39
N HIS A 348 -25.38 22.63 -2.41
CA HIS A 348 -23.99 22.19 -2.28
C HIS A 348 -23.03 23.02 -3.14
N TRP A 349 -21.83 23.27 -2.64
CA TRP A 349 -20.86 24.18 -3.24
C TRP A 349 -19.55 23.50 -3.56
N PHE A 350 -19.00 23.83 -4.73
CA PHE A 350 -17.75 23.26 -5.25
C PHE A 350 -16.74 24.39 -5.47
N PHE A 351 -15.73 24.47 -4.61
CA PHE A 351 -14.74 25.54 -4.60
C PHE A 351 -13.43 25.07 -5.21
N CYS A 352 -13.11 25.58 -6.40
CA CYS A 352 -11.78 25.43 -6.98
C CYS A 352 -10.80 26.36 -6.25
N SER A 353 -10.21 25.87 -5.16
CA SER A 353 -9.36 26.68 -4.29
C SER A 353 -8.33 25.84 -3.55
N ASP A 354 -7.24 26.51 -3.17
CA ASP A 354 -6.36 26.00 -2.14
C ASP A 354 -7.06 26.10 -0.79
N ILE A 355 -6.89 25.09 0.07
CA ILE A 355 -7.63 25.03 1.33
C ILE A 355 -7.32 26.20 2.27
N PHE A 356 -6.08 26.71 2.29
CA PHE A 356 -5.72 27.81 3.19
C PHE A 356 -6.31 29.14 2.73
N GLU A 357 -6.37 29.36 1.41
CA GLU A 357 -7.09 30.51 0.85
C GLU A 357 -8.60 30.39 1.04
N PHE A 358 -9.14 29.18 0.91
CA PHE A 358 -10.53 28.92 1.25
C PHE A 358 -10.83 29.26 2.71
N TYR A 359 -9.98 28.84 3.66
CA TYR A 359 -10.14 29.18 5.08
C TYR A 359 -10.22 30.68 5.32
N LYS A 360 -9.26 31.46 4.79
CA LYS A 360 -9.28 32.93 4.90
C LYS A 360 -10.56 33.55 4.33
N ARG A 361 -11.10 33.01 3.24
CA ARG A 361 -12.33 33.50 2.62
C ARG A 361 -13.57 33.11 3.44
N ALA A 362 -13.62 31.87 3.90
CA ALA A 362 -14.70 31.34 4.72
C ALA A 362 -14.81 32.11 6.05
N GLU A 363 -13.67 32.39 6.71
CA GLU A 363 -13.62 33.20 7.93
C GLU A 363 -14.19 34.60 7.70
N ARG A 364 -13.74 35.30 6.64
CA ARG A 364 -14.26 36.64 6.27
C ARG A 364 -15.75 36.65 5.93
N GLN A 365 -16.25 35.54 5.40
CA GLN A 365 -17.67 35.37 5.07
C GLN A 365 -18.51 34.85 6.25
N GLY A 366 -17.91 34.64 7.42
CA GLY A 366 -18.61 34.09 8.59
C GLY A 366 -19.11 32.65 8.37
N ARG A 367 -18.54 31.90 7.41
CA ARG A 367 -18.93 30.50 7.17
C ARG A 367 -18.54 29.64 8.37
N ARG A 368 -19.41 28.71 8.73
CA ARG A 368 -19.19 27.73 9.80
C ARG A 368 -19.67 26.35 9.38
N PHE A 369 -19.08 25.33 9.97
CA PHE A 369 -19.34 23.92 9.66
C PHE A 369 -19.54 23.13 10.95
N ASP A 370 -20.34 22.07 10.83
CA ASP A 370 -20.65 21.15 11.94
C ASP A 370 -19.86 19.83 11.78
N LEU A 371 -19.38 19.55 10.56
CA LEU A 371 -18.56 18.39 10.24
C LEU A 371 -17.50 18.78 9.21
N VAL A 372 -16.23 18.50 9.49
CA VAL A 372 -15.12 18.77 8.57
C VAL A 372 -14.38 17.48 8.27
N ILE A 373 -14.14 17.20 7.00
CA ILE A 373 -13.30 16.10 6.51
C ILE A 373 -12.00 16.69 5.99
N LEU A 374 -10.88 16.18 6.48
CA LEU A 374 -9.52 16.51 6.05
C LEU A 374 -8.86 15.24 5.51
N ASP A 375 -8.76 15.11 4.20
CA ASP A 375 -8.06 14.01 3.51
C ASP A 375 -6.96 14.56 2.57
N PRO A 376 -5.91 15.19 3.12
CA PRO A 376 -4.87 15.81 2.31
C PRO A 376 -3.98 14.77 1.59
N PRO A 377 -3.51 15.07 0.36
CA PRO A 377 -2.46 14.27 -0.25
C PRO A 377 -1.16 14.40 0.56
N THR A 378 -0.35 13.33 0.62
CA THR A 378 0.99 13.36 1.26
C THR A 378 1.85 14.52 0.72
N PHE A 379 1.79 14.73 -0.59
CA PHE A 379 2.50 15.79 -1.29
C PHE A 379 1.68 16.33 -2.46
N SER A 380 1.68 17.65 -2.65
CA SER A 380 1.09 18.29 -3.83
C SER A 380 1.98 19.42 -4.34
N ARG A 381 2.27 19.41 -5.65
CA ARG A 381 2.88 20.55 -6.36
C ARG A 381 1.73 21.34 -7.01
N PRO A 382 1.43 22.55 -6.56
CA PRO A 382 0.47 23.40 -7.25
C PRO A 382 1.01 23.80 -8.63
N SER A 383 0.13 23.96 -9.61
CA SER A 383 0.48 24.15 -11.02
C SER A 383 1.07 25.53 -11.37
N GLN A 384 1.11 26.50 -10.44
CA GLN A 384 1.68 27.83 -10.67
C GLN A 384 2.15 28.48 -9.36
N GLY A 385 3.43 28.88 -9.28
CA GLY A 385 4.00 29.87 -8.34
C GLY A 385 3.79 29.71 -6.82
N ARG A 386 3.06 28.69 -6.39
CA ARG A 386 2.66 28.43 -5.01
C ARG A 386 3.62 27.41 -4.40
N ARG A 387 3.86 27.51 -3.08
CA ARG A 387 4.71 26.54 -2.36
C ARG A 387 4.09 25.14 -2.43
N ALA A 388 4.94 24.13 -2.55
CA ALA A 388 4.51 22.75 -2.47
C ALA A 388 3.84 22.48 -1.11
N PHE A 389 2.78 21.66 -1.11
CA PHE A 389 2.15 21.17 0.10
C PHE A 389 2.83 19.86 0.50
N VAL A 390 3.43 19.83 1.68
CA VAL A 390 3.89 18.62 2.34
C VAL A 390 3.06 18.47 3.61
N LEU A 391 2.29 17.39 3.71
CA LEU A 391 1.36 17.21 4.83
C LEU A 391 2.06 17.32 6.17
N ALA A 392 3.19 16.61 6.34
CA ALA A 392 3.95 16.60 7.59
C ALA A 392 4.40 18.00 8.05
N GLU A 393 4.60 18.95 7.13
CA GLU A 393 5.04 20.32 7.46
C GLU A 393 3.87 21.28 7.70
N ARG A 394 2.68 20.98 7.16
CA ARG A 394 1.51 21.86 7.16
C ARG A 394 0.33 21.32 7.97
N LEU A 395 0.47 20.16 8.60
CA LEU A 395 -0.59 19.46 9.34
C LEU A 395 -1.23 20.38 10.39
N ASP A 396 -0.42 21.01 11.23
CA ASP A 396 -0.93 21.88 12.32
C ASP A 396 -1.68 23.10 11.80
N GLU A 397 -1.21 23.71 10.71
CA GLU A 397 -1.91 24.82 10.09
C GLU A 397 -3.23 24.38 9.44
N LEU A 398 -3.22 23.20 8.79
CA LEU A 398 -4.42 22.63 8.16
C LEU A 398 -5.50 22.37 9.20
N VAL A 399 -5.13 21.74 10.31
CA VAL A 399 -6.04 21.42 11.42
C VAL A 399 -6.51 22.70 12.11
N ALA A 400 -5.61 23.65 12.43
CA ALA A 400 -5.98 24.91 13.06
C ALA A 400 -6.97 25.72 12.21
N GLY A 401 -6.82 25.73 10.89
CA GLY A 401 -7.77 26.37 9.99
C GLY A 401 -9.15 25.72 10.00
N ALA A 402 -9.21 24.39 10.05
CA ALA A 402 -10.48 23.67 10.19
C ALA A 402 -11.19 24.00 11.51
N VAL A 403 -10.46 23.98 12.62
CA VAL A 403 -11.02 24.26 13.96
C VAL A 403 -11.59 25.68 14.07
N ARG A 404 -10.98 26.68 13.41
CA ARG A 404 -11.52 28.06 13.38
C ARG A 404 -12.86 28.19 12.67
N LEU A 405 -13.16 27.29 11.73
CA LEU A 405 -14.42 27.27 10.99
C LEU A 405 -15.46 26.32 11.60
N LEU A 406 -15.11 25.61 12.66
CA LEU A 406 -15.94 24.59 13.27
C LEU A 406 -16.80 25.19 14.38
N ASP A 407 -18.12 24.98 14.33
CA ASP A 407 -19.01 25.42 15.41
C ASP A 407 -18.87 24.56 16.68
N PRO A 408 -19.33 25.04 17.85
CA PRO A 408 -19.40 24.25 19.09
C PRO A 408 -20.11 22.90 18.86
N GLY A 409 -19.54 21.82 19.38
CA GLY A 409 -20.03 20.46 19.15
C GLY A 409 -19.68 19.86 17.79
N GLY A 410 -19.02 20.60 16.91
CA GLY A 410 -18.63 20.13 15.59
C GLY A 410 -17.56 19.02 15.62
N GLU A 411 -17.52 18.23 14.56
CA GLU A 411 -16.63 17.07 14.42
C GLU A 411 -15.62 17.24 13.29
N ILE A 412 -14.42 16.67 13.46
CA ILE A 412 -13.40 16.58 12.41
C ILE A 412 -13.06 15.11 12.19
N LEU A 413 -13.12 14.65 10.93
CA LEU A 413 -12.44 13.44 10.46
C LEU A 413 -11.14 13.88 9.78
N LEU A 414 -10.01 13.47 10.35
CA LEU A 414 -8.68 13.67 9.75
C LEU A 414 -8.14 12.32 9.29
N ALA A 415 -7.82 12.22 8.01
CA ALA A 415 -7.23 11.05 7.38
C ALA A 415 -5.83 11.33 6.83
N SER A 416 -5.02 10.29 6.71
CA SER A 416 -3.75 10.36 5.98
C SER A 416 -3.35 8.98 5.48
N ASN A 417 -2.91 8.90 4.22
CA ASN A 417 -2.28 7.74 3.61
C ASN A 417 -0.73 7.79 3.63
N GLN A 418 -0.15 8.73 4.40
CA GLN A 418 1.30 8.83 4.54
C GLN A 418 1.79 7.76 5.52
N ARG A 419 2.49 6.75 4.99
CA ARG A 419 3.04 5.63 5.78
C ARG A 419 3.91 6.10 6.96
N ASP A 420 4.82 7.04 6.69
CA ASP A 420 5.78 7.54 7.69
C ASP A 420 5.17 8.53 8.70
N LEU A 421 3.89 8.91 8.55
CA LEU A 421 3.17 9.78 9.48
C LEU A 421 2.41 8.91 10.50
N PRO A 422 2.80 8.89 11.79
CA PRO A 422 2.14 8.05 12.79
C PRO A 422 0.76 8.59 13.16
N LEU A 423 -0.16 7.70 13.55
CA LEU A 423 -1.49 8.07 14.07
C LEU A 423 -1.41 9.08 15.21
N ALA A 424 -0.47 8.88 16.15
CA ALA A 424 -0.25 9.77 17.28
C ALA A 424 0.03 11.22 16.86
N ARG A 425 0.72 11.44 15.72
CA ARG A 425 0.99 12.80 15.23
C ARG A 425 -0.29 13.50 14.74
N LEU A 426 -1.24 12.75 14.17
CA LEU A 426 -2.55 13.27 13.80
C LEU A 426 -3.33 13.69 15.06
N GLU A 427 -3.34 12.83 16.09
CA GLU A 427 -4.02 13.10 17.36
C GLU A 427 -3.43 14.31 18.09
N GLU A 428 -2.10 14.39 18.20
CA GLU A 428 -1.41 15.53 18.80
C GLU A 428 -1.77 16.85 18.11
N SER A 429 -1.83 16.87 16.77
CA SER A 429 -2.20 18.07 16.02
C SER A 429 -3.65 18.50 16.30
N LEU A 430 -4.58 17.55 16.31
CA LEU A 430 -5.99 17.79 16.65
C LEU A 430 -6.17 18.31 18.08
N LEU A 431 -5.48 17.69 19.05
CA LEU A 431 -5.54 18.11 20.44
C LEU A 431 -4.92 19.50 20.65
N ALA A 432 -3.76 19.77 20.04
CA ALA A 432 -3.08 21.06 20.14
C ALA A 432 -3.93 22.21 19.55
N ALA A 433 -4.68 21.95 18.48
CA ALA A 433 -5.52 22.95 17.84
C ALA A 433 -6.77 23.34 18.65
N ALA A 434 -7.11 22.61 19.73
CA ALA A 434 -8.29 22.89 20.53
C ALA A 434 -8.24 24.26 21.23
N GLY A 435 -7.04 24.73 21.60
CA GLY A 435 -6.87 25.97 22.35
C GLY A 435 -7.63 25.93 23.68
N ARG A 436 -8.69 26.76 23.81
CA ARG A 436 -9.57 26.79 24.99
C ARG A 436 -10.78 25.86 24.87
N ARG A 437 -11.04 25.27 23.71
CA ARG A 437 -12.14 24.33 23.49
C ARG A 437 -11.79 22.98 24.07
N SER A 438 -12.78 22.20 24.49
CA SER A 438 -12.54 20.78 24.74
C SER A 438 -12.38 20.05 23.42
N CYS A 439 -11.54 19.02 23.39
CA CYS A 439 -11.39 18.14 22.23
C CYS A 439 -11.43 16.70 22.72
N THR A 440 -12.32 15.90 22.16
CA THR A 440 -12.51 14.50 22.53
C THR A 440 -12.34 13.63 21.30
N ILE A 441 -11.42 12.66 21.38
CA ILE A 441 -11.30 11.62 20.36
C ILE A 441 -12.50 10.69 20.48
N LEU A 442 -13.33 10.67 19.44
CA LEU A 442 -14.51 9.81 19.37
C LEU A 442 -14.14 8.42 18.86
N GLU A 443 -13.29 8.36 17.84
CA GLU A 443 -12.99 7.12 17.14
C GLU A 443 -11.61 7.15 16.47
N ARG A 444 -11.00 5.97 16.33
CA ARG A 444 -9.84 5.69 15.49
C ARG A 444 -10.25 4.65 14.45
N PRO A 445 -10.90 5.06 13.34
CA PRO A 445 -11.42 4.11 12.36
C PRO A 445 -10.31 3.17 11.85
N PRO A 446 -10.53 1.85 11.86
CA PRO A 446 -9.59 0.90 11.26
C PRO A 446 -9.67 0.97 9.74
N LEU A 447 -8.66 0.41 9.08
CA LEU A 447 -8.73 0.15 7.64
C LEU A 447 -9.83 -0.88 7.33
N PRO A 448 -10.46 -0.79 6.15
CA PRO A 448 -11.38 -1.82 5.67
C PRO A 448 -10.73 -3.20 5.62
N ALA A 449 -11.53 -4.26 5.77
CA ALA A 449 -11.03 -5.63 5.86
C ALA A 449 -10.20 -6.07 4.64
N ASP A 450 -10.50 -5.54 3.45
CA ASP A 450 -9.79 -5.81 2.20
C ASP A 450 -8.41 -5.12 2.10
N PHE A 451 -8.06 -4.29 3.09
CA PHE A 451 -6.78 -3.62 3.30
C PHE A 451 -5.99 -4.17 4.51
N ALA A 452 -6.45 -5.26 5.11
CA ALA A 452 -5.80 -5.85 6.28
C ALA A 452 -4.33 -6.24 6.01
N GLY A 453 -3.54 -6.27 7.08
CA GLY A 453 -2.12 -6.65 7.07
C GLY A 453 -1.12 -5.50 6.91
N ASP A 454 -1.60 -4.26 6.76
CA ASP A 454 -0.76 -3.07 6.61
C ASP A 454 -1.31 -1.91 7.45
N ALA A 455 -1.11 -1.98 8.76
CA ALA A 455 -1.64 -0.99 9.72
C ALA A 455 -1.08 0.43 9.50
N ASP A 456 0.04 0.55 8.79
CA ASP A 456 0.67 1.83 8.47
C ASP A 456 0.22 2.41 7.13
N TYR A 457 -0.62 1.70 6.35
CA TYR A 457 -1.09 2.16 5.03
C TYR A 457 -1.80 3.52 5.10
N ALA A 458 -2.92 3.57 5.82
CA ALA A 458 -3.66 4.81 6.06
C ALA A 458 -4.22 4.85 7.48
N LYS A 459 -4.37 6.06 7.99
CA LYS A 459 -4.78 6.36 9.36
C LYS A 459 -5.95 7.33 9.32
N SER A 460 -6.86 7.21 10.28
CA SER A 460 -7.96 8.16 10.47
C SER A 460 -8.24 8.38 11.94
N VAL A 461 -8.62 9.60 12.30
CA VAL A 461 -9.07 9.99 13.64
C VAL A 461 -10.33 10.84 13.50
N ILE A 462 -11.34 10.55 14.32
CA ILE A 462 -12.53 11.39 14.45
C ILE A 462 -12.53 12.03 15.82
N VAL A 463 -12.64 13.36 15.86
CA VAL A 463 -12.71 14.14 17.10
C VAL A 463 -13.94 15.05 17.12
N ARG A 464 -14.37 15.43 18.32
CA ARG A 464 -15.38 16.47 18.56
C ARG A 464 -14.77 17.61 19.34
N TYR A 465 -15.10 18.85 18.96
CA TYR A 465 -14.71 20.04 19.70
C TYR A 465 -15.90 20.66 20.42
N GLY A 466 -15.81 20.82 21.73
CA GLY A 466 -16.82 21.48 22.57
C GLY A 466 -16.77 23.00 22.54
#